data_AF-N1UKW6-F1
#
_entry.id   AF-N1UKW6-F1
#
_cell.length_a   1.000
_cell.length_b   1.000
_cell.length_c   1.000
_cell.angle_alpha   90.00
_cell.angle_beta   90.00
_cell.angle_gamma   90.00
#
_symmetry.space_group_name_H-M   'P 1'
#
loop_
_entity.id
_entity.type
_entity.pdbx_description
1 polymer ?
#
loop_
_entity_poly.entity_id
_entity_poly.type
_entity_poly.pdbx_seq_one_letter_code
_entity_poly.pdbx_strand_id
1 'polypeptide(L)'
;MINKIKRLFTSFWAIPLVLFIRKLKPLCLVRFGIIDSSRIGNFTAQTILHWVEIQEQQINAVDLFWFSKDVSNMQWDKMASRTLRTHWSVFYLDYWNKKIPNGHDHILKSVNRDMHGKVKRIEKTPIEFLPEEELFAKNWLRKYGWKENEKFVCLLVRDSTYLKKLLVHKK
;
A
#
# COMPACT_ATOMS: atom_id res chain seq x y z
N MET A 1 14.37 -5.77 -9.10
CA MET A 1 15.08 -6.79 -8.28
C MET A 1 15.80 -6.13 -7.11
N ILE A 2 15.56 -6.60 -5.88
CA ILE A 2 16.44 -6.31 -4.73
C ILE A 2 17.62 -7.30 -4.81
N ASN A 3 18.83 -6.77 -4.73
CA ASN A 3 20.08 -7.54 -4.84
C ASN A 3 20.06 -8.72 -3.86
N LYS A 4 20.46 -9.92 -4.31
CA LYS A 4 20.59 -11.11 -3.45
C LYS A 4 21.47 -10.84 -2.23
N ILE A 5 22.51 -10.00 -2.40
CA ILE A 5 23.40 -9.55 -1.32
C ILE A 5 22.64 -8.78 -0.24
N LYS A 6 21.74 -7.86 -0.63
CA LYS A 6 20.91 -7.11 0.32
C LYS A 6 20.01 -8.04 1.14
N ARG A 7 19.47 -9.11 0.54
CA ARG A 7 18.65 -10.11 1.26
C ARG A 7 19.47 -10.93 2.26
N LEU A 8 20.70 -11.31 1.90
CA LEU A 8 21.59 -12.01 2.82
C LEU A 8 21.97 -11.13 4.01
N PHE A 9 22.30 -9.86 3.77
CA PHE A 9 22.60 -8.92 4.85
C PHE A 9 21.40 -8.69 5.77
N THR A 10 20.19 -8.58 5.22
CA THR A 10 19.00 -8.36 6.06
C THR A 10 18.58 -9.58 6.88
N SER A 11 19.08 -10.77 6.55
CA SER A 11 18.80 -11.99 7.33
C SER A 11 19.21 -11.85 8.79
N PHE A 12 20.32 -11.14 9.06
CA PHE A 12 20.89 -10.97 10.39
C PHE A 12 19.91 -10.33 11.39
N TRP A 13 19.11 -9.36 10.94
CA TRP A 13 18.10 -8.70 11.79
C TRP A 13 16.69 -9.23 11.56
N ALA A 14 16.34 -9.60 10.32
CA ALA A 14 14.98 -9.99 9.98
C ALA A 14 14.61 -11.36 10.52
N ILE A 15 15.53 -12.34 10.50
CA ILE A 15 15.25 -13.69 11.00
C ILE A 15 14.98 -13.67 12.50
N PRO A 16 15.86 -13.09 13.36
CA PRO A 16 15.58 -12.99 14.79
C PRO A 16 14.27 -12.27 15.09
N LEU A 17 13.98 -11.17 14.36
CA LEU A 17 12.75 -10.41 14.56
C LEU A 17 11.50 -11.20 14.16
N VAL A 18 11.52 -11.95 13.05
CA VAL A 18 10.42 -12.83 12.65
C VAL A 18 10.17 -13.92 13.70
N LEU A 19 11.22 -14.54 14.23
CA LEU A 19 11.07 -15.56 15.29
C LEU A 19 10.49 -14.96 16.57
N PHE A 20 10.93 -13.75 16.94
CA PHE A 20 10.36 -13.01 18.06
C PHE A 20 8.87 -12.68 17.84
N ILE A 21 8.51 -12.16 16.67
CA ILE A 21 7.12 -11.88 16.26
C ILE A 21 6.25 -13.14 16.38
N ARG A 22 6.75 -14.29 15.97
CA ARG A 22 6.02 -15.56 16.08
C ARG A 22 5.80 -15.99 17.51
N LYS A 23 6.79 -15.79 18.39
CA LYS A 23 6.65 -16.05 19.82
C LYS A 23 5.61 -15.14 20.47
N LEU A 24 5.44 -13.91 19.96
CA LEU A 24 4.41 -12.96 20.41
C LEU A 24 2.99 -13.28 19.92
N LYS A 25 2.80 -14.22 18.98
CA LYS A 25 1.50 -14.59 18.42
C LYS A 25 0.39 -14.80 19.47
N PRO A 26 0.60 -15.48 20.61
CA PRO A 26 -0.46 -15.68 21.60
C PRO A 26 -1.00 -14.38 22.22
N LEU A 27 -0.20 -13.31 22.21
CA LEU A 27 -0.56 -12.00 22.75
C LEU A 27 -1.10 -11.08 21.66
N CYS A 28 -0.44 -11.05 20.51
CA CYS A 28 -0.79 -10.21 19.37
C CYS A 28 -0.29 -10.85 18.07
N LEU A 29 -1.19 -11.03 17.11
CA LEU A 29 -0.82 -11.57 15.80
C LEU A 29 -0.26 -10.46 14.90
N VAL A 30 1.01 -10.52 14.51
CA VAL A 30 1.54 -9.58 13.50
C VAL A 30 1.43 -10.21 12.12
N ARG A 31 0.80 -9.55 11.15
CA ARG A 31 0.68 -10.06 9.77
C ARG A 31 1.35 -9.12 8.78
N PHE A 32 1.86 -9.69 7.71
CA PHE A 32 2.56 -8.97 6.65
C PHE A 32 1.72 -8.97 5.37
N GLY A 33 1.38 -7.77 4.90
CA GLY A 33 0.63 -7.55 3.65
C GLY A 33 1.49 -6.91 2.57
N ILE A 34 1.25 -7.32 1.33
CA ILE A 34 1.80 -6.66 0.13
C ILE A 34 0.67 -5.90 -0.55
N ILE A 35 0.94 -4.64 -0.93
CA ILE A 35 0.06 -3.85 -1.79
C ILE A 35 0.75 -3.62 -3.14
N ASP A 36 0.06 -3.97 -4.22
CA ASP A 36 0.52 -3.73 -5.59
C ASP A 36 0.41 -2.25 -5.95
N SER A 37 1.54 -1.56 -5.82
CA SER A 37 1.69 -0.14 -6.14
C SER A 37 1.97 0.14 -7.63
N SER A 38 2.15 -0.89 -8.46
CA SER A 38 2.60 -0.77 -9.86
C SER A 38 1.59 -0.10 -10.79
N ARG A 39 0.32 -0.09 -10.40
CA ARG A 39 -0.78 0.53 -11.15
C ARG A 39 -1.72 1.21 -10.18
N ILE A 40 -2.11 2.45 -10.50
CA ILE A 40 -2.93 3.27 -9.60
C ILE A 40 -4.24 2.60 -9.21
N GLY A 41 -4.90 1.88 -10.12
CA GLY A 41 -6.15 1.18 -9.83
C GLY A 41 -6.01 0.05 -8.82
N ASN A 42 -4.97 -0.79 -8.95
CA ASN A 42 -4.68 -1.83 -7.93
C ASN A 42 -4.25 -1.18 -6.62
N PHE A 43 -3.38 -0.15 -6.72
CA PHE A 43 -2.84 0.52 -5.55
C PHE A 43 -3.95 1.13 -4.69
N THR A 44 -4.85 1.91 -5.28
CA THR A 44 -5.95 2.54 -4.56
C THR A 44 -6.95 1.52 -4.01
N ALA A 45 -7.36 0.55 -4.84
CA ALA A 45 -8.33 -0.46 -4.45
C ALA A 45 -7.83 -1.34 -3.30
N GLN A 46 -6.59 -1.86 -3.39
CA GLN A 46 -6.02 -2.70 -2.35
C GLN A 46 -5.81 -1.94 -1.04
N THR A 47 -5.33 -0.69 -1.08
CA THR A 47 -5.18 0.13 0.13
C THR A 47 -6.51 0.30 0.85
N ILE A 48 -7.57 0.66 0.14
CA ILE A 48 -8.90 0.87 0.72
C ILE A 48 -9.46 -0.44 1.27
N LEU A 49 -9.39 -1.52 0.49
CA LEU A 49 -9.90 -2.84 0.92
C LEU A 49 -9.21 -3.33 2.19
N HIS A 50 -7.89 -3.24 2.26
CA HIS A 50 -7.15 -3.61 3.47
C HIS A 50 -7.52 -2.74 4.66
N TRP A 51 -7.69 -1.43 4.47
CA TRP A 51 -8.14 -0.55 5.54
C TRP A 51 -9.49 -0.98 6.10
N VAL A 52 -10.46 -1.29 5.24
CA VAL A 52 -11.79 -1.76 5.67
C VAL A 52 -11.70 -3.08 6.42
N GLU A 53 -10.92 -4.05 5.93
CA GLU A 53 -10.75 -5.33 6.60
C GLU A 53 -10.14 -5.20 7.99
N ILE A 54 -9.22 -4.24 8.16
CA ILE A 54 -8.63 -3.92 9.47
C ILE A 54 -9.69 -3.32 10.40
N GLN A 55 -10.56 -2.44 9.92
CA GLN A 55 -11.62 -1.84 10.76
C GLN A 55 -12.65 -2.87 11.22
N GLU A 56 -12.98 -3.86 10.38
CA GLU A 56 -13.95 -4.92 10.72
C GLU A 56 -13.32 -6.06 11.55
N GLN A 57 -12.01 -6.02 11.78
CA GLN A 57 -11.27 -7.10 12.40
C GLN A 57 -11.61 -7.28 13.87
N GLN A 58 -11.92 -8.53 14.26
CA GLN A 58 -12.23 -8.90 15.64
C GLN A 58 -11.04 -9.50 16.41
N ILE A 59 -9.93 -9.75 15.73
CA ILE A 59 -8.72 -10.32 16.32
C ILE A 59 -7.73 -9.23 16.74
N ASN A 60 -7.02 -9.45 17.85
CA ASN A 60 -5.90 -8.61 18.25
C ASN A 60 -4.69 -8.84 17.32
N ALA A 61 -4.65 -8.09 16.22
CA ALA A 61 -3.58 -8.20 15.24
C ALA A 61 -3.01 -6.83 14.86
N VAL A 62 -1.74 -6.84 14.49
CA VAL A 62 -1.02 -5.70 13.91
C VAL A 62 -0.67 -6.05 12.47
N ASP A 63 -1.22 -5.29 11.54
CA ASP A 63 -0.92 -5.44 10.12
C ASP A 63 0.17 -4.48 9.69
N LEU A 64 1.22 -5.03 9.10
CA LEU A 64 2.33 -4.29 8.54
C LEU A 64 2.36 -4.51 7.03
N PHE A 65 2.52 -3.42 6.29
CA PHE A 65 2.45 -3.43 4.83
C PHE A 65 3.76 -3.01 4.20
N TRP A 66 3.98 -3.50 2.99
CA TRP A 66 4.99 -2.96 2.08
C TRP A 66 4.40 -2.83 0.67
N PHE A 67 4.87 -1.81 -0.04
CA PHE A 67 4.45 -1.56 -1.42
C PHE A 67 5.37 -2.27 -2.39
N SER A 68 4.81 -2.76 -3.49
CA SER A 68 5.59 -3.29 -4.60
C SER A 68 6.64 -2.25 -5.09
N LYS A 69 7.72 -2.72 -5.71
CA LYS A 69 8.87 -1.85 -6.03
C LYS A 69 8.51 -0.67 -6.94
N ASP A 70 7.58 -0.88 -7.87
CA ASP A 70 7.20 0.12 -8.86
C ASP A 70 6.05 0.96 -8.29
N VAL A 71 6.31 2.19 -7.80
CA VAL A 71 5.26 3.07 -7.26
C VAL A 71 4.68 3.92 -8.39
N SER A 72 3.42 3.65 -8.76
CA SER A 72 2.72 4.35 -9.86
C SER A 72 2.27 5.77 -9.52
N ASN A 73 2.15 6.12 -8.23
CA ASN A 73 1.77 7.44 -7.77
C ASN A 73 2.36 7.72 -6.39
N MET A 74 3.31 8.67 -6.33
CA MET A 74 4.03 9.02 -5.09
C MET A 74 3.13 9.75 -4.08
N GLN A 75 2.16 10.54 -4.54
CA GLN A 75 1.22 11.21 -3.64
C GLN A 75 0.31 10.19 -2.95
N TRP A 76 -0.18 9.19 -3.70
CA TRP A 76 -0.95 8.10 -3.13
C TRP A 76 -0.14 7.26 -2.16
N ASP A 77 1.14 6.98 -2.46
CA ASP A 77 2.06 6.32 -1.53
C ASP A 77 2.14 7.07 -0.19
N LYS A 78 2.37 8.39 -0.22
CA LYS A 78 2.39 9.23 0.99
C LYS A 78 1.06 9.19 1.74
N MET A 79 -0.07 9.29 1.05
CA MET A 79 -1.41 9.28 1.66
C MET A 79 -1.74 7.92 2.26
N ALA A 80 -1.53 6.83 1.51
CA ALA A 80 -1.74 5.46 1.96
C ALA A 80 -0.85 5.11 3.17
N SER A 81 0.39 5.63 3.19
CA SER A 81 1.33 5.41 4.30
C SER A 81 0.95 6.12 5.59
N ARG A 82 0.13 7.18 5.53
CA ARG A 82 -0.46 7.81 6.72
C ARG A 82 -1.60 6.98 7.31
N THR A 83 -2.32 6.26 6.46
CA THR A 83 -3.50 5.47 6.85
C THR A 83 -3.16 4.03 7.22
N LEU A 84 -2.23 3.38 6.52
CA LEU A 84 -1.77 2.02 6.77
C LEU A 84 -0.34 2.03 7.29
N ARG A 85 -0.02 1.09 8.21
CA ARG A 85 1.33 0.90 8.76
C ARG A 85 2.25 0.30 7.70
N THR A 86 2.78 1.15 6.85
CA THR A 86 3.60 0.75 5.70
C THR A 86 5.05 1.12 5.95
N HIS A 87 5.97 0.23 5.58
CA HIS A 87 7.40 0.55 5.57
C HIS A 87 8.16 -0.40 4.64
N TRP A 88 9.18 0.11 3.96
CA TRP A 88 9.97 -0.69 3.00
C TRP A 88 10.68 -1.89 3.65
N SER A 89 11.03 -1.80 4.94
CA SER A 89 11.73 -2.89 5.64
C SER A 89 10.82 -4.09 5.90
N VAL A 90 9.49 -3.91 5.94
CA VAL A 90 8.50 -4.98 6.12
C VAL A 90 8.62 -6.03 5.02
N PHE A 91 9.06 -5.63 3.82
CA PHE A 91 9.40 -6.56 2.74
C PHE A 91 10.33 -7.69 3.20
N TYR A 92 11.39 -7.36 3.96
CA TYR A 92 12.37 -8.36 4.39
C TYR A 92 11.79 -9.27 5.46
N LEU A 93 10.95 -8.75 6.35
CA LEU A 93 10.25 -9.55 7.36
C LEU A 93 9.29 -10.53 6.70
N ASP A 94 8.47 -10.05 5.75
CA ASP A 94 7.56 -10.89 4.98
C ASP A 94 8.32 -11.97 4.18
N TYR A 95 9.41 -11.57 3.50
CA TYR A 95 10.27 -12.49 2.74
C TYR A 95 10.82 -13.62 3.62
N TRP A 96 11.41 -13.29 4.77
CA TRP A 96 11.97 -14.29 5.67
C TRP A 96 10.88 -15.09 6.40
N ASN A 97 9.74 -14.48 6.75
CA ASN A 97 8.58 -15.19 7.28
C ASN A 97 8.07 -16.28 6.33
N LYS A 98 8.04 -16.01 5.01
CA LYS A 98 7.66 -16.99 3.99
C LYS A 98 8.69 -18.12 3.81
N LYS A 99 9.95 -17.90 4.22
CA LYS A 99 11.04 -18.89 4.11
C LYS A 99 11.17 -19.79 5.34
N ILE A 100 10.86 -19.27 6.53
CA ILE A 100 10.91 -20.05 7.77
C ILE A 100 9.60 -20.85 7.90
N PRO A 101 9.63 -22.16 8.19
CA PRO A 101 8.42 -22.99 8.37
C PRO A 101 7.40 -22.39 9.34
N ASN A 102 6.11 -22.68 9.18
CA ASN A 102 5.02 -22.19 10.05
C ASN A 102 4.79 -20.66 10.02
N GLY A 103 5.11 -19.99 8.91
CA GLY A 103 4.88 -18.55 8.74
C GLY A 103 3.49 -18.16 8.25
N HIS A 104 2.62 -19.11 7.93
CA HIS A 104 1.36 -18.88 7.19
C HIS A 104 0.38 -17.97 7.95
N ASP A 105 0.31 -18.08 9.28
CA ASP A 105 -0.54 -17.23 10.12
C ASP A 105 -0.17 -15.75 10.06
N HIS A 106 1.09 -15.45 9.75
CA HIS A 106 1.65 -14.10 9.68
C HIS A 106 1.58 -13.53 8.25
N ILE A 107 0.88 -14.17 7.33
CA ILE A 107 0.70 -13.68 5.95
C ILE A 107 -0.70 -13.11 5.81
N LEU A 108 -0.78 -11.81 5.48
CA LEU A 108 -2.04 -11.20 5.09
C LEU A 108 -2.29 -11.48 3.61
N LYS A 109 -3.45 -12.06 3.29
CA LYS A 109 -3.83 -12.37 1.90
C LYS A 109 -4.14 -11.07 1.16
N SER A 110 -3.65 -10.95 -0.07
CA SER A 110 -3.94 -9.80 -0.92
C SER A 110 -5.41 -9.80 -1.35
N VAL A 111 -6.04 -8.62 -1.33
CA VAL A 111 -7.45 -8.42 -1.62
C VAL A 111 -7.62 -7.65 -2.92
N ASN A 112 -8.11 -8.31 -3.96
CA ASN A 112 -8.20 -7.69 -5.29
C ASN A 112 -9.60 -7.17 -5.65
N ARG A 113 -10.63 -7.60 -4.91
CA ARG A 113 -12.03 -7.30 -5.23
C ARG A 113 -12.85 -7.14 -3.96
N ASP A 114 -13.76 -6.17 -3.99
CA ASP A 114 -14.78 -5.99 -2.95
C ASP A 114 -15.92 -7.00 -3.16
N MET A 115 -15.71 -8.26 -2.80
CA MET A 115 -16.70 -9.31 -3.02
C MET A 115 -17.97 -9.15 -2.16
N HIS A 116 -17.88 -8.40 -1.07
CA HIS A 116 -18.96 -8.26 -0.08
C HIS A 116 -19.52 -6.83 0.00
N GLY A 117 -19.13 -5.95 -0.94
CA GLY A 117 -19.60 -4.57 -0.99
C GLY A 117 -19.20 -3.73 0.24
N LYS A 118 -18.12 -4.10 0.93
CA LYS A 118 -17.69 -3.47 2.18
C LYS A 118 -17.30 -2.01 1.98
N VAL A 119 -16.75 -1.67 0.81
CA VAL A 119 -16.30 -0.31 0.49
C VAL A 119 -17.48 0.65 0.42
N LYS A 120 -18.66 0.18 -0.04
CA LYS A 120 -19.88 0.99 -0.11
C LYS A 120 -20.45 1.37 1.26
N ARG A 121 -20.05 0.65 2.31
CA ARG A 121 -20.51 0.87 3.69
C ARG A 121 -19.66 1.89 4.44
N ILE A 122 -18.56 2.36 3.83
CA ILE A 122 -17.70 3.36 4.43
C ILE A 122 -18.41 4.72 4.35
N GLU A 123 -18.66 5.34 5.51
CA GLU A 123 -19.27 6.67 5.58
C GLU A 123 -18.29 7.80 5.23
N LYS A 124 -17.01 7.63 5.55
CA LYS A 124 -15.95 8.62 5.30
C LYS A 124 -14.73 8.01 4.64
N THR A 125 -14.24 8.64 3.56
CA THR A 125 -13.01 8.24 2.86
C THR A 125 -11.82 8.24 3.84
N PRO A 126 -11.11 7.11 4.01
CA PRO A 126 -10.05 6.99 5.02
C PRO A 126 -8.70 7.60 4.61
N ILE A 127 -8.62 8.10 3.38
CA ILE A 127 -7.39 8.58 2.74
C ILE A 127 -7.70 9.95 2.15
N GLU A 128 -7.31 10.99 2.87
CA GLU A 128 -7.59 12.39 2.53
C GLU A 128 -6.29 13.16 2.27
N PHE A 129 -6.38 14.17 1.39
CA PHE A 129 -5.34 15.16 1.24
C PHE A 129 -5.25 16.00 2.51
N LEU A 130 -4.05 16.46 2.84
CA LEU A 130 -3.86 17.46 3.89
C LEU A 130 -4.21 18.85 3.37
N PRO A 131 -4.66 19.79 4.23
CA PRO A 131 -4.98 21.15 3.80
C PRO A 131 -3.85 21.84 3.02
N GLU A 132 -2.59 21.60 3.39
CA GLU A 132 -1.43 22.13 2.66
C GLU A 132 -1.21 21.48 1.29
N GLU A 133 -1.57 20.20 1.13
CA GLU A 133 -1.51 19.49 -0.15
C GLU A 133 -2.59 20.00 -1.10
N GLU A 134 -3.79 20.25 -0.57
CA GLU A 134 -4.88 20.89 -1.33
C GLU A 134 -4.53 22.32 -1.72
N LEU A 135 -4.02 23.12 -0.78
CA LEU A 135 -3.59 24.49 -1.05
C LEU A 135 -2.51 24.54 -2.13
N PHE A 136 -1.52 23.63 -2.06
CA PHE A 136 -0.50 23.49 -3.08
C PHE A 136 -1.12 23.22 -4.47
N ALA A 137 -2.04 22.24 -4.56
CA ALA A 137 -2.71 21.90 -5.81
C ALA A 137 -3.54 23.07 -6.36
N LYS A 138 -4.30 23.76 -5.50
CA LYS A 138 -5.09 24.95 -5.90
C LYS A 138 -4.20 26.08 -6.41
N ASN A 139 -3.08 26.35 -5.74
CA ASN A 139 -2.12 27.37 -6.19
C ASN A 139 -1.47 26.99 -7.53
N TRP A 140 -1.13 25.71 -7.70
CA TRP A 140 -0.65 25.20 -8.99
C TRP A 140 -1.69 25.40 -10.09
N LEU A 141 -2.95 25.04 -9.86
CA LEU A 141 -4.04 25.22 -10.83
C LEU A 141 -4.24 26.70 -11.22
N ARG A 142 -4.26 27.61 -10.23
CA ARG A 142 -4.39 29.06 -10.47
C ARG A 142 -3.27 29.60 -11.35
N LYS A 143 -2.04 29.10 -11.19
CA LYS A 143 -0.90 29.47 -12.05
C LYS A 143 -1.14 29.12 -13.52
N TYR A 144 -1.95 28.10 -13.81
CA TYR A 144 -2.34 27.70 -15.16
C TYR A 144 -3.68 28.31 -15.62
N GLY A 145 -4.19 29.31 -14.90
CA GLY A 145 -5.39 30.06 -15.31
C GLY A 145 -6.72 29.47 -14.85
N TRP A 146 -6.70 28.38 -14.08
CA TRP A 146 -7.91 27.82 -13.48
C TRP A 146 -8.45 28.70 -12.38
N LYS A 147 -9.77 28.86 -12.32
CA LYS A 147 -10.46 29.60 -11.26
C LYS A 147 -11.21 28.65 -10.32
N GLU A 148 -11.39 29.10 -9.09
CA GLU A 148 -12.19 28.36 -8.12
C GLU A 148 -13.62 28.18 -8.65
N ASN A 149 -14.19 26.98 -8.44
CA ASN A 149 -15.54 26.59 -8.90
C ASN A 149 -15.73 26.50 -10.42
N GLU A 150 -14.67 26.60 -11.23
CA GLU A 150 -14.77 26.28 -12.66
C GLU A 150 -15.10 24.80 -12.86
N LYS A 151 -16.01 24.53 -13.79
CA LYS A 151 -16.37 23.16 -14.16
C LYS A 151 -15.25 22.54 -14.97
N PHE A 152 -14.93 21.29 -14.66
CA PHE A 152 -13.98 20.48 -15.42
C PHE A 152 -14.56 19.09 -15.68
N VAL A 153 -14.00 18.42 -16.68
CA VAL A 153 -14.29 17.02 -16.97
C VAL A 153 -13.02 16.22 -16.72
N CYS A 154 -13.09 15.26 -15.80
CA CYS A 154 -12.02 14.26 -15.66
C CYS A 154 -12.20 13.17 -16.71
N LEU A 155 -11.18 13.00 -17.55
CA LEU A 155 -11.14 11.92 -18.52
C LEU A 155 -10.20 10.82 -18.03
N LEU A 156 -10.74 9.61 -17.86
CA LEU A 156 -9.94 8.42 -17.61
C LEU A 156 -9.44 7.84 -18.94
N VAL A 157 -8.37 8.44 -19.49
CA VAL A 157 -7.80 8.00 -20.77
C VAL A 157 -6.82 6.86 -20.52
N ARG A 158 -7.24 5.63 -20.83
CA ARG A 158 -6.42 4.41 -20.71
C ARG A 158 -6.23 3.78 -22.08
N ASP A 159 -5.29 4.33 -22.85
CA ASP A 159 -4.90 3.73 -24.13
C ASP A 159 -3.73 2.74 -23.98
N SER A 160 -3.44 1.99 -25.05
CA SER A 160 -2.33 1.04 -25.07
C SER A 160 -0.95 1.72 -24.99
N THR A 161 -0.85 2.99 -25.40
CA THR A 161 0.38 3.81 -25.37
C THR A 161 0.73 4.22 -23.93
N TYR A 162 -0.27 4.58 -23.13
CA TYR A 162 -0.18 4.87 -21.70
C TYR A 162 0.42 3.67 -20.95
N LEU A 163 -0.01 2.45 -21.28
CA LEU A 163 0.54 1.22 -20.69
C LEU A 163 1.96 0.91 -21.18
N LYS A 164 2.28 1.20 -22.45
CA LYS A 164 3.62 0.98 -23.01
C LYS A 164 4.67 1.91 -22.37
N LYS A 165 4.36 3.18 -22.10
CA LYS A 165 5.30 4.12 -21.44
C LYS A 165 5.74 3.64 -20.06
N LEU A 166 4.86 3.00 -19.28
CA LEU A 166 5.20 2.43 -17.97
C LEU A 166 6.17 1.24 -18.06
N LEU A 167 6.22 0.53 -19.20
CA LEU A 167 7.17 -0.56 -19.44
C LEU A 167 8.52 -0.06 -19.97
N VAL A 168 8.58 1.15 -20.55
CA VAL A 168 9.80 1.71 -21.17
C VAL A 168 10.78 2.28 -20.13
N HIS A 169 10.33 2.65 -18.93
CA HIS A 169 11.21 3.00 -17.80
C HIS A 169 11.84 1.79 -17.08
N LYS A 170 11.80 0.59 -17.70
CA LYS A 170 12.48 -0.64 -17.23
C LYS A 170 13.73 -0.98 -18.06
N LYS A 171 14.53 0.00 -18.45
CA LYS A 171 15.93 -0.23 -18.88
C LYS A 171 16.88 0.33 -17.83
#